data_AF-E9HFN1-F1
#
_entry.id   AF-E9HFN1-F1
#
_cell.length_a   1.000
_cell.length_b   1.000
_cell.length_c   1.000
_cell.angle_alpha   90.00
_cell.angle_beta   90.00
_cell.angle_gamma   90.00
#
_symmetry.space_group_name_H-M   'P 1'
#
loop_
_entity.id
_entity.type
_entity.pdbx_description
1 polymer ?
#
loop_
_entity_poly.entity_id
_entity_poly.type
_entity_poly.pdbx_seq_one_letter_code
_entity_poly.pdbx_strand_id
1 'polypeptide(L)' 'LVYGEFFLQGEMEKKLGRQPATIMDRERACIPHLQIQFYDRDVLVIYFFAIFLPLFSSRSQV' A
#
# COMPACT_ATOMS: atom_id res chain seq x y z
N LEU A 1 10.41 -8.93 -0.88
CA LEU A 1 9.40 -8.12 -0.15
C LEU A 1 9.20 -6.81 -0.89
N VAL A 2 7.99 -6.25 -0.87
CA VAL A 2 7.55 -5.08 -1.67
C VAL A 2 8.53 -3.89 -1.64
N TYR A 3 9.01 -3.49 -0.45
CA TYR A 3 9.93 -2.34 -0.37
C TYR A 3 11.28 -2.57 -1.06
N GLY A 4 11.72 -3.82 -1.20
CA GLY A 4 12.93 -4.14 -1.97
C GLY A 4 12.75 -3.82 -3.47
N GLU A 5 11.58 -4.13 -4.02
CA GLU A 5 11.24 -3.82 -5.42
C GLU A 5 11.04 -2.31 -5.61
N PHE A 6 10.37 -1.64 -4.67
CA PHE A 6 10.16 -0.19 -4.71
C PHE A 6 11.49 0.58 -4.67
N PHE A 7 12.43 0.16 -3.83
CA PHE A 7 13.74 0.81 -3.80
C PHE A 7 14.56 0.54 -5.05
N LEU A 8 14.50 -0.67 -5.60
CA LEU A 8 15.15 -0.98 -6.89
C LEU A 8 14.59 -0.10 -8.00
N GLN A 9 13.27 0.08 -8.06
CA GLN A 9 12.63 0.98 -9.00
C GLN A 9 13.02 2.45 -8.77
N GLY A 10 13.02 2.92 -7.53
CA GLY A 10 13.41 4.28 -7.20
C GLY A 10 14.86 4.60 -7.60
N GLU A 11 15.77 3.63 -7.46
CA GLU A 11 17.14 3.78 -7.97
C GLU A 11 17.21 3.88 -9.49
N MET A 12 16.40 3.10 -10.22
CA MET A 12 16.32 3.21 -11.69
C MET A 12 15.77 4.58 -12.12
N GLU A 13 14.76 5.10 -11.43
CA GLU A 13 14.19 6.42 -11.70
C GLU A 13 15.24 7.53 -11.46
N LYS A 14 15.99 7.46 -10.35
CA LYS A 14 17.11 8.38 -10.09
C LYS A 14 18.16 8.33 -11.21
N LYS A 15 18.54 7.14 -11.69
CA LYS A 15 19.52 6.96 -12.80
C LYS A 15 19.04 7.57 -14.11
N LEU A 16 17.73 7.61 -14.35
CA LEU A 16 17.11 8.25 -15.51
C LEU A 16 16.89 9.76 -15.32
N GLY A 17 17.37 10.34 -14.22
CA GLY A 17 17.17 11.76 -13.90
C GLY A 17 15.74 12.10 -13.48
N ARG A 18 14.94 11.10 -13.08
CA ARG A 18 13.58 11.28 -12.58
C ARG A 18 13.56 11.30 -11.05
N GLN A 19 12.57 11.99 -10.49
CA GLN A 19 12.35 11.98 -9.06
C GLN A 19 11.43 10.82 -8.67
N PRO A 20 11.90 9.86 -7.87
CA PRO A 20 11.04 8.76 -7.43
C PRO A 20 9.99 9.19 -6.41
N ALA A 21 8.90 8.43 -6.37
CA ALA A 21 7.88 8.61 -5.34
C ALA A 21 8.47 8.38 -3.94
N THR A 22 7.94 9.05 -2.92
CA THR A 22 8.46 8.96 -1.54
C THR A 22 8.52 7.53 -1.01
N ILE A 23 7.57 6.66 -1.37
CA ILE A 23 7.54 5.25 -0.98
C ILE A 23 8.63 4.41 -1.67
N MET A 24 9.15 4.88 -2.81
CA MET A 24 10.21 4.25 -3.60
C MET A 24 11.59 4.83 -3.33
N ASP A 25 11.69 5.95 -2.60
CA ASP A 25 12.96 6.56 -2.23
C ASP A 25 13.41 6.08 -0.85
N ARG A 26 14.42 5.20 -0.82
CA ARG A 26 14.98 4.62 0.41
C ARG A 26 15.42 5.66 1.44
N GLU A 27 15.87 6.84 1.00
CA GLU A 27 16.35 7.90 1.88
C GLU A 27 15.21 8.70 2.52
N ARG A 28 14.01 8.62 1.95
CA ARG A 28 12.83 9.40 2.36
C ARG A 28 11.71 8.54 2.94
N ALA A 29 11.71 7.23 2.65
CA ALA A 29 10.66 6.32 3.06
C ALA A 29 10.73 5.99 4.57
N CYS A 30 9.70 6.41 5.31
CA CYS A 30 9.44 5.89 6.67
C CYS A 30 8.48 4.69 6.57
N ILE A 31 9.05 3.49 6.42
CA ILE A 31 8.28 2.25 6.17
C ILE A 31 7.13 2.03 7.17
N PRO A 32 7.33 2.15 8.50
CA PRO A 32 6.24 1.92 9.45
C PRO A 32 5.08 2.89 9.27
N HIS A 33 5.38 4.17 9.03
CA HIS A 33 4.36 5.19 8.82
C HIS A 33 3.59 4.95 7.52
N LEU A 34 4.30 4.64 6.44
CA LEU A 34 3.71 4.34 5.14
C LEU A 34 2.84 3.08 5.20
N GLN A 35 3.23 2.07 5.97
CA GLN A 35 2.43 0.86 6.15
C GLN A 35 1.15 1.12 6.95
N ILE A 36 1.22 1.87 8.05
CA ILE A 36 0.01 2.24 8.82
C ILE A 36 -0.98 2.99 7.90
N GLN A 37 -0.49 3.96 7.13
CA GLN A 37 -1.34 4.70 6.19
C GLN A 37 -1.97 3.81 5.13
N PHE A 38 -1.21 2.85 4.58
CA PHE A 38 -1.72 1.90 3.59
C PHE A 38 -2.82 1.01 4.18
N TYR A 39 -2.63 0.54 5.43
CA TYR A 39 -3.67 -0.23 6.11
C TYR A 39 -4.94 0.59 6.34
N ASP A 40 -4.80 1.80 6.87
CA ASP A 40 -5.94 2.65 7.24
C ASP A 40 -6.76 3.11 6.03
N ARG A 41 -6.09 3.49 4.93
CA ARG A 41 -6.77 4.05 3.76
C ARG A 41 -7.26 2.98 2.78
N ASP A 42 -6.44 1.97 2.53
CA ASP A 42 -6.67 1.06 1.40
C ASP A 42 -7.15 -0.30 1.90
N VAL A 43 -6.38 -0.93 2.79
CA VAL A 43 -6.65 -2.33 3.20
C VAL A 43 -7.95 -2.44 3.99
N LEU A 44 -8.18 -1.56 4.97
CA LEU A 44 -9.41 -1.62 5.78
C LEU A 44 -10.66 -1.35 4.95
N VAL A 45 -10.60 -0.40 4.02
CA VAL A 45 -11.72 -0.08 3.13
C VAL A 45 -12.04 -1.28 2.24
N ILE A 46 -11.03 -1.86 1.59
CA ILE A 46 -11.22 -3.04 0.73
C ILE A 46 -11.73 -4.22 1.56
N TYR A 47 -11.14 -4.49 2.72
CA TYR A 47 -11.58 -5.58 3.59
C TYR A 47 -13.04 -5.40 4.02
N PHE A 48 -13.42 -4.20 4.45
CA PHE A 48 -14.77 -3.95 4.91
C PHE A 48 -15.80 -4.07 3.77
N PHE A 49 -15.56 -3.42 2.64
CA PHE A 49 -16.55 -3.36 1.56
C PHE A 49 -16.55 -4.60 0.66
N ALA A 50 -15.39 -5.15 0.34
CA ALA A 50 -15.30 -6.26 -0.61
C ALA A 50 -15.43 -7.63 0.07
N ILE A 51 -15.09 -7.74 1.36
CA ILE A 51 -15.06 -9.03 2.07
C ILE A 51 -16.12 -9.06 3.16
N PHE A 52 -16.06 -8.13 4.11
CA PHE A 52 -16.91 -8.17 5.30
C PHE A 52 -18.39 -7.95 4.99
N LEU A 53 -18.74 -6.90 4.24
CA LEU A 53 -20.14 -6.59 3.90
C LEU A 53 -20.84 -7.71 3.11
N PRO A 54 -20.26 -8.28 2.03
CA PRO A 54 -20.89 -9.39 1.31
C PRO A 54 -21.06 -10.64 2.18
N LEU A 55 -20.06 -10.98 2.99
CA LEU A 55 -20.13 -12.15 3.88
C LEU A 55 -21.22 -12.02 4.94
N PHE A 56 -21.39 -10.83 5.51
CA PHE A 56 -22.43 -10.58 6.51
C PHE A 56 -23.82 -10.37 5.90
N SER A 57 -23.93 -9.67 4.77
CA SER A 57 -25.20 -9.49 4.06
C SER A 57 -25.82 -10.85 3.64
N SER A 58 -24.96 -11.83 3.32
CA SER A 58 -25.38 -13.19 2.94
C SER A 58 -25.88 -14.04 4.12
N ARG A 59 -25.60 -13.66 5.38
CA ARG A 59 -25.99 -14.42 6.59
C ARG A 59 -27.17 -13.80 7.36
N SER A 60 -27.58 -12.58 7.05
CA SER A 60 -28.69 -11.86 7.72
C SER A 60 -30.09 -12.18 7.16
N GLN A 61 -30.21 -13.12 6.22
CA GLN A 61 -31.47 -13.51 5.57
C GLN A 61 -32.12 -14.77 6.20
N VAL A 62 -31.81 -15.09 7.46
CA VAL A 62 -32.40 -16.24 8.21
C VAL A 62 -33.21 -15.74 9.39
#